data_AF-A0A3B9IIL7-F1
#
_entry.id   AF-A0A3B9IIL7-F1
#
_cell.length_a   1.000
_cell.length_b   1.000
_cell.length_c   1.000
_cell.angle_alpha   90.00
_cell.angle_beta   90.00
_cell.angle_gamma   90.00
#
_symmetry.space_group_name_H-M   'P 1'
#
loop_
_entity.id
_entity.type
_entity.pdbx_description
1 polymer ?
#
loop_
_entity_poly.entity_id
_entity_poly.type
_entity_poly.pdbx_seq_one_letter_code
_entity_poly.pdbx_strand_id
1 'polypeptide(L)'
;KLADRLHNMRTLHYIAKPEKRRRIALETLEIYAPLAERIGMQAIKDELDDLAFKELHGDARDSILKRLSFLRENGSELVARIVAELKAVIAETGIGAEIYGREKRPYSIWRKMQR
;
A
#
# COMPACT_ATOMS: atom_id res chain seq x y z
N LYS A 1 -13.22 4.19 -16.10
CA LYS A 1 -12.44 2.94 -16.36
C LYS A 1 -11.64 2.47 -15.15
N LEU A 2 -10.86 3.33 -14.46
CA LEU A 2 -10.14 2.90 -13.24
C LEU A 2 -11.06 2.52 -12.08
N ALA A 3 -12.11 3.31 -11.82
CA ALA A 3 -13.11 2.99 -10.80
C ALA A 3 -13.82 1.64 -11.05
N ASP A 4 -14.14 1.36 -12.32
CA ASP A 4 -14.71 0.08 -12.74
C ASP A 4 -13.72 -1.08 -12.51
N ARG A 5 -12.45 -0.91 -12.89
CA ARG A 5 -11.41 -1.90 -12.58
C ARG A 5 -11.27 -2.14 -11.08
N LEU A 6 -11.31 -1.08 -10.27
CA LEU A 6 -11.24 -1.18 -8.81
C LEU A 6 -12.42 -1.97 -8.25
N HIS A 7 -13.63 -1.70 -8.73
CA HIS A 7 -14.82 -2.47 -8.36
C HIS A 7 -14.64 -3.96 -8.72
N ASN A 8 -14.22 -4.25 -9.95
CA ASN A 8 -13.96 -5.63 -10.41
C ASN A 8 -12.90 -6.35 -9.55
N MET A 9 -11.88 -5.64 -9.08
CA MET A 9 -10.87 -6.20 -8.17
C MET A 9 -11.44 -6.47 -6.78
N ARG A 10 -12.33 -5.62 -6.24
CA ARG A 10 -13.00 -5.85 -4.95
C ARG A 10 -13.89 -7.09 -4.98
N THR A 11 -14.51 -7.37 -6.12
CA THR A 11 -15.43 -8.51 -6.31
C THR A 11 -14.78 -9.70 -7.02
N LEU A 12 -13.43 -9.73 -7.14
CA LEU A 12 -12.73 -10.74 -7.94
C LEU A 12 -12.96 -12.18 -7.44
N HIS A 13 -13.21 -12.34 -6.14
CA HIS A 13 -13.46 -13.62 -5.48
C HIS A 13 -14.69 -14.37 -6.01
N TYR A 14 -15.68 -13.68 -6.59
CA TYR A 14 -16.85 -14.31 -7.23
C TYR A 14 -16.51 -15.06 -8.52
N ILE A 15 -15.33 -14.83 -9.11
CA ILE A 15 -14.86 -15.59 -10.26
C ILE A 15 -14.37 -16.95 -9.78
N ALA A 16 -15.10 -18.01 -10.15
CA ALA A 16 -14.78 -19.39 -9.77
C ALA A 16 -13.45 -19.89 -10.36
N LYS A 17 -13.03 -19.38 -11.52
CA LYS A 17 -11.81 -19.82 -12.23
C LYS A 17 -10.56 -19.10 -11.70
N PRO A 18 -9.63 -19.79 -11.01
CA PRO A 18 -8.44 -19.14 -10.43
C PRO A 18 -7.54 -18.48 -11.48
N GLU A 19 -7.38 -19.11 -12.64
CA GLU A 19 -6.57 -18.56 -13.74
C GLU A 19 -7.10 -17.21 -14.24
N LYS A 20 -8.42 -17.06 -14.28
CA LYS A 20 -9.06 -15.80 -14.70
C LYS A 20 -8.82 -14.71 -13.65
N ARG A 21 -8.90 -15.04 -12.36
CA ARG A 21 -8.56 -14.11 -11.27
C ARG A 21 -7.10 -13.66 -11.37
N ARG A 22 -6.18 -14.63 -11.53
CA ARG A 22 -4.74 -14.37 -11.67
C ARG A 22 -4.45 -13.44 -12.85
N ARG A 23 -5.06 -13.68 -14.00
CA ARG A 23 -4.89 -12.85 -15.21
C ARG A 23 -5.36 -11.41 -14.97
N ILE A 24 -6.53 -11.23 -14.37
CA ILE A 24 -7.10 -9.91 -14.07
C ILE A 24 -6.22 -9.16 -13.05
N ALA A 25 -5.73 -9.86 -12.03
CA ALA A 25 -4.82 -9.28 -11.04
C ALA A 25 -3.48 -8.86 -11.68
N LEU A 26 -2.92 -9.68 -12.58
CA LEU A 26 -1.70 -9.33 -13.30
C LEU A 26 -1.89 -8.09 -14.18
N GLU A 27 -2.95 -8.06 -14.99
CA GLU A 27 -3.32 -6.88 -15.80
C GLU A 27 -3.48 -5.63 -14.93
N THR A 28 -4.05 -5.79 -13.74
CA THR A 28 -4.22 -4.71 -12.77
C THR A 28 -2.88 -4.13 -12.30
N LEU A 29 -1.92 -4.98 -11.93
CA LEU A 29 -0.59 -4.53 -11.49
C LEU A 29 0.25 -3.94 -12.62
N GLU A 30 0.20 -4.51 -13.81
CA GLU A 30 1.08 -4.11 -14.92
C GLU A 30 0.56 -2.89 -15.68
N ILE A 31 -0.77 -2.71 -15.73
CA ILE A 31 -1.41 -1.68 -16.56
C ILE A 31 -2.14 -0.66 -15.69
N TYR A 32 -3.12 -1.09 -14.88
CA TYR A 32 -4.03 -0.15 -14.23
C TYR A 32 -3.43 0.59 -13.04
N ALA A 33 -2.63 -0.09 -12.20
CA ALA A 33 -1.98 0.57 -11.07
C ALA A 33 -0.96 1.64 -11.55
N PRO A 34 -0.07 1.37 -12.53
CA PRO A 34 0.81 2.41 -13.08
C PRO A 34 0.04 3.55 -13.76
N LEU A 35 -1.09 3.26 -14.41
CA LEU A 35 -1.95 4.31 -14.97
C LEU A 35 -2.54 5.21 -13.86
N ALA A 36 -3.04 4.63 -12.77
CA ALA A 36 -3.54 5.38 -11.63
C ALA A 36 -2.45 6.25 -10.98
N GLU A 37 -1.23 5.75 -10.87
CA GLU A 37 -0.07 6.50 -10.39
C GLU A 37 0.25 7.70 -11.30
N ARG A 38 0.30 7.51 -12.62
CA ARG A 38 0.63 8.57 -13.59
C ARG A 38 -0.34 9.76 -13.57
N ILE A 39 -1.61 9.52 -13.23
CA ILE A 39 -2.63 10.58 -13.16
C ILE A 39 -2.84 11.10 -11.73
N GLY A 40 -1.99 10.71 -10.78
CA GLY A 40 -2.04 11.19 -9.39
C GLY A 40 -3.11 10.53 -8.51
N MET A 41 -3.75 9.44 -8.95
CA MET A 41 -4.76 8.71 -8.18
C MET A 41 -4.12 7.68 -7.22
N GLN A 42 -3.36 8.18 -6.25
CA GLN A 42 -2.59 7.33 -5.33
C GLN A 42 -3.46 6.37 -4.51
N ALA A 43 -4.64 6.80 -4.05
CA ALA A 43 -5.54 5.96 -3.26
C ALA A 43 -6.05 4.75 -4.06
N ILE A 44 -6.42 4.97 -5.33
CA ILE A 44 -6.86 3.89 -6.24
C ILE A 44 -5.70 2.96 -6.55
N LYS A 45 -4.51 3.52 -6.84
CA LYS A 45 -3.30 2.74 -7.07
C LYS A 45 -2.99 1.83 -5.88
N ASP A 46 -2.94 2.39 -4.68
CA ASP A 46 -2.65 1.65 -3.44
C ASP A 46 -3.61 0.48 -3.24
N GLU A 47 -4.90 0.67 -3.52
CA GLU A 47 -5.91 -0.37 -3.36
C GLU A 47 -5.86 -1.43 -4.46
N LEU A 48 -5.65 -1.03 -5.72
CA LEU A 48 -5.43 -1.95 -6.84
C LEU A 48 -4.19 -2.82 -6.61
N ASP A 49 -3.10 -2.21 -6.12
CA ASP A 49 -1.86 -2.90 -5.77
C ASP A 49 -2.10 -3.95 -4.68
N ASP A 50 -2.80 -3.60 -3.59
CA ASP A 50 -3.05 -4.54 -2.48
C ASP A 50 -3.96 -5.70 -2.90
N LEU A 51 -5.05 -5.41 -3.63
CA LEU A 51 -5.99 -6.42 -4.11
C LEU A 51 -5.32 -7.39 -5.09
N ALA A 52 -4.53 -6.87 -6.04
CA ALA A 52 -3.84 -7.72 -6.98
C ALA A 52 -2.68 -8.50 -6.33
N PHE A 53 -1.99 -7.89 -5.36
CA PHE A 53 -0.94 -8.58 -4.59
C PHE A 53 -1.51 -9.75 -3.78
N LYS A 54 -2.69 -9.58 -3.17
CA LYS A 54 -3.41 -10.66 -2.48
C LYS A 54 -3.70 -11.86 -3.40
N GLU A 55 -4.11 -11.60 -4.63
CA GLU A 55 -4.51 -12.65 -5.58
C GLU A 55 -3.30 -13.34 -6.23
N LEU A 56 -2.20 -12.63 -6.44
CA LEU A 56 -1.00 -13.18 -7.08
C LEU A 56 -0.03 -13.84 -6.09
N HIS A 57 0.09 -13.25 -4.90
CA HIS A 57 1.12 -13.59 -3.91
C HIS A 57 0.59 -13.46 -2.48
N GLY A 58 -0.56 -14.10 -2.20
CA GLY A 58 -1.24 -14.06 -0.90
C GLY A 58 -0.34 -14.38 0.29
N ASP A 59 0.44 -15.46 0.22
CA ASP A 59 1.34 -15.86 1.32
C ASP A 59 2.41 -14.81 1.62
N ALA A 60 2.97 -14.18 0.58
CA ALA A 60 3.96 -13.12 0.73
C ALA A 60 3.32 -11.86 1.34
N ARG A 61 2.09 -11.53 0.93
CA ARG A 61 1.32 -10.43 1.50
C ARG A 61 1.06 -10.64 2.98
N ASP A 62 0.62 -11.84 3.36
CA ASP A 62 0.30 -12.16 4.75
C ASP A 62 1.55 -12.17 5.64
N SER A 63 2.68 -12.66 5.11
CA SER A 63 3.98 -12.58 5.79
C SER A 63 4.40 -11.12 6.06
N ILE A 64 4.29 -10.25 5.06
CA ILE A 64 4.61 -8.82 5.21
C ILE A 64 3.67 -8.15 6.20
N LEU A 65 2.37 -8.44 6.17
CA LEU A 65 1.41 -7.89 7.11
C LEU A 65 1.70 -8.30 8.55
N LYS A 66 2.03 -9.58 8.79
CA LYS A 66 2.46 -10.07 10.12
C LYS A 66 3.73 -9.37 10.59
N ARG A 67 4.70 -9.15 9.69
CA ARG A 67 5.93 -8.44 10.05
C ARG A 67 5.65 -6.98 10.38
N LEU A 68 4.77 -6.32 9.62
CA LEU A 68 4.36 -4.94 9.88
C LEU A 68 3.62 -4.80 11.21
N SER A 69 2.70 -5.71 11.53
CA SER A 69 1.98 -5.67 12.82
C SER A 69 2.94 -5.81 13.99
N PHE A 70 3.88 -6.76 13.93
CA PHE A 70 4.93 -6.93 14.94
C PHE A 70 5.80 -5.67 15.10
N LEU A 71 6.20 -5.04 13.99
CA LEU A 71 6.99 -3.80 14.06
C LEU A 71 6.18 -2.63 14.61
N ARG A 72 4.87 -2.57 14.35
CA ARG A 72 4.00 -1.52 14.88
C ARG A 72 3.86 -1.62 16.39
N GLU A 73 3.69 -2.84 16.91
CA GLU A 73 3.61 -3.11 18.36
C GLU A 73 4.92 -2.72 19.07
N ASN A 74 6.08 -3.01 18.47
CA ASN A 74 7.39 -2.77 19.08
C ASN A 74 8.02 -1.39 18.79
N GLY A 75 7.56 -0.68 17.75
CA GLY A 75 8.23 0.50 17.19
C GLY A 75 7.38 1.76 17.08
N SER A 76 6.10 1.71 17.45
CA SER A 76 5.20 2.89 17.40
C SER A 76 5.69 4.05 18.25
N GLU A 77 6.32 3.76 19.39
CA GLU A 77 6.81 4.79 20.31
C GLU A 77 7.99 5.59 19.72
N LEU A 78 8.89 4.93 18.99
CA LEU A 78 10.04 5.60 18.38
C LEU A 78 9.60 6.63 17.33
N VAL A 79 8.66 6.25 16.46
CA VAL A 79 8.12 7.16 15.43
C VAL A 79 7.41 8.34 16.08
N ALA A 80 6.62 8.09 17.14
CA ALA A 80 5.94 9.15 17.86
C ALA A 80 6.92 10.15 18.51
N ARG A 81 8.00 9.65 19.11
CA ARG A 81 9.07 10.48 19.69
C ARG A 81 9.75 11.35 18.63
N ILE A 82 10.13 10.78 17.49
CA ILE A 82 10.76 11.54 16.39
C ILE A 82 9.81 12.62 15.85
N VAL A 83 8.53 12.29 15.66
CA VAL A 83 7.53 13.26 15.20
C VAL A 83 7.36 14.40 16.20
N ALA A 84 7.36 14.09 17.51
CA ALA A 84 7.25 15.11 18.55
C ALA A 84 8.48 16.04 18.59
N GLU A 85 9.68 15.48 18.50
CA GLU A 85 10.93 16.25 18.46
C GLU A 85 10.98 17.19 17.25
N LEU A 86 10.65 16.67 16.05
CA LEU A 86 10.60 17.49 14.84
C LEU A 86 9.53 18.60 14.92
N LYS A 87 8.38 18.33 15.56
CA LYS A 87 7.35 19.35 15.77
C LYS A 87 7.83 20.46 16.69
N ALA A 88 8.58 20.15 17.74
CA ALA A 88 9.16 21.15 18.63
C ALA A 88 10.14 22.07 17.89
N VAL A 89 11.08 21.48 17.15
CA VAL A 89 12.08 22.24 16.37
C VAL A 89 11.41 23.15 15.33
N ILE A 90 10.40 22.65 14.62
CA ILE A 90 9.69 23.44 13.62
C ILE A 90 8.89 24.58 14.27
N ALA A 91 8.27 24.34 15.43
CA ALA A 91 7.54 25.37 16.17
C ALA A 91 8.45 26.54 16.59
N GLU A 92 9.69 26.26 16.98
CA GLU A 92 10.69 27.28 17.33
C GLU A 92 11.06 28.17 16.13
N THR A 93 11.02 27.64 14.91
CA THR A 93 11.31 28.41 13.68
C THR A 93 10.14 29.26 13.16
N GLY A 94 8.96 29.19 13.80
CA GLY A 94 7.77 29.94 13.39
C GLY A 94 7.10 29.40 12.11
N ILE A 95 7.49 28.22 11.64
CA ILE A 95 6.93 27.60 10.43
C ILE A 95 5.75 26.71 10.82
N GLY A 96 4.58 26.94 10.22
CA GLY A 96 3.45 26.01 10.32
C GLY A 96 3.65 24.79 9.42
N ALA A 97 3.94 23.61 9.99
CA ALA A 97 4.07 22.37 9.23
C ALA A 97 3.32 21.19 9.88
N GLU A 98 2.81 20.30 9.05
CA GLU A 98 2.22 19.03 9.47
C GLU A 98 3.24 17.90 9.35
N ILE A 99 3.50 17.21 10.47
CA ILE A 99 4.42 16.08 10.52
C ILE A 99 3.67 14.84 10.99
N TYR A 100 3.75 13.77 10.20
CA TYR A 100 3.17 12.47 10.51
C TYR A 100 4.08 11.33 10.03
N GLY A 101 4.02 10.19 10.72
CA GLY A 101 4.70 8.98 10.30
C GLY A 101 3.97 8.32 9.14
N ARG A 102 4.68 8.01 8.05
CA ARG A 102 4.13 7.29 6.89
C ARG A 102 4.61 5.85 6.88
N GLU A 103 3.67 4.91 6.98
CA GLU A 103 3.95 3.50 6.76
C GLU A 103 3.98 3.15 5.26
N LYS A 104 4.91 2.28 4.87
CA LYS A 104 4.96 1.75 3.51
C LYS A 104 3.86 0.71 3.31
N ARG A 105 3.25 0.70 2.12
CA ARG A 105 2.26 -0.31 1.73
C ARG A 105 2.91 -1.69 1.54
N PRO A 106 2.21 -2.82 1.84
CA PRO A 106 2.76 -4.17 1.74
C PRO A 106 3.37 -4.48 0.37
N TYR A 107 2.65 -4.17 -0.72
CA TYR A 107 3.13 -4.42 -2.07
C TYR A 107 4.39 -3.61 -2.42
N SER A 108 4.49 -2.36 -1.94
CA SER A 108 5.70 -1.53 -2.13
C SER A 108 6.91 -2.08 -1.36
N ILE A 109 6.68 -2.69 -0.18
CA ILE A 109 7.73 -3.38 0.59
C ILE A 109 8.19 -4.61 -0.19
N TRP A 110 7.24 -5.45 -0.62
CA TRP A 110 7.53 -6.66 -1.39
C TRP A 110 8.34 -6.34 -2.65
N ARG A 111 7.91 -5.37 -3.45
CA ARG A 111 8.61 -4.93 -4.67
C ARG A 111 10.04 -4.46 -4.38
N LYS A 112 10.29 -3.83 -3.22
CA LYS A 112 11.64 -3.43 -2.81
C LYS A 112 12.51 -4.59 -2.32
N MET A 113 11.92 -5.66 -1.78
CA MET A 113 12.66 -6.85 -1.35
C MET A 113 13.09 -7.73 -2.54
N GLN A 114 12.39 -7.62 -3.68
CA GLN A 114 12.67 -8.37 -4.91
C GLN A 114 13.74 -7.71 -5.80
N ARG A 115 14.16 -6.49 -5.48
CA ARG A 115 15.22 -5.75 -6.19
C ARG A 115 16.46 -5.71 -5.33
#